data_AF-A0A5B0C2R4-F1
#
_entry.id   AF-A0A5B0C2R4-F1
#
_cell.length_a   1.000
_cell.length_b   1.000
_cell.length_c   1.000
_cell.angle_alpha   90.00
_cell.angle_beta   90.00
_cell.angle_gamma   90.00
#
_symmetry.space_group_name_H-M   'P 1'
#
loop_
_entity.id
_entity.type
_entity.pdbx_description
1 polymer ?
#
loop_
_entity_poly.entity_id
_entity_poly.type
_entity_poly.pdbx_seq_one_letter_code
_entity_poly.pdbx_strand_id
1 'polypeptide(L)'
;MSELFFLQDSRSNVGSRAMFWRNGGGYTSNLEEAEQFTWEHALKQYECRETDLPLPVSYTRAQSETGVDCQYLTRSEAETYRNTDGRFYVSYARDWDGNDLVWLGGSGPTADLEGAIHPGGEDARRYQSQGFDLWPCGYIAARSRPVVRASLLDHKQALRAAGLRLPKIKVQRTRTYSNLTNCEGCGRFLSDRQRFNDCPNCGASNAP
;
A
#
# COMPACT_ATOMS: atom_id res chain seq x y z
N MET A 1 -7.26 25.55 -10.20
CA MET A 1 -7.57 24.10 -10.31
C MET A 1 -7.86 23.62 -8.90
N SER A 2 -8.99 22.97 -8.67
CA SER A 2 -9.26 22.33 -7.37
C SER A 2 -8.23 21.23 -7.15
N GLU A 3 -7.61 21.20 -5.98
CA GLU A 3 -6.68 20.13 -5.62
C GLU A 3 -7.45 18.81 -5.48
N LEU A 4 -6.94 17.76 -6.11
CA LEU A 4 -7.52 16.42 -6.10
C LEU A 4 -6.73 15.51 -5.16
N PHE A 5 -7.38 14.47 -4.66
CA PHE A 5 -6.82 13.55 -3.68
C PHE A 5 -6.96 12.10 -4.14
N PHE A 6 -5.93 11.31 -3.91
CA PHE A 6 -6.07 9.86 -3.85
C PHE A 6 -6.45 9.45 -2.44
N LEU A 7 -7.14 8.31 -2.30
CA LEU A 7 -7.37 7.66 -1.01
C LEU A 7 -6.46 6.44 -0.91
N GLN A 8 -5.44 6.52 -0.06
CA GLN A 8 -4.58 5.37 0.26
C GLN A 8 -5.30 4.46 1.26
N ASP A 9 -5.35 3.16 1.00
CA ASP A 9 -5.71 2.17 2.02
C ASP A 9 -4.50 1.85 2.89
N SER A 10 -4.47 2.40 4.11
CA SER A 10 -3.34 2.24 5.02
C SER A 10 -3.28 0.89 5.74
N ARG A 11 -4.24 -0.02 5.48
CA ARG A 11 -4.31 -1.33 6.18
C ARG A 11 -3.38 -2.37 5.58
N SER A 12 -3.08 -2.26 4.30
CA SER A 12 -2.29 -3.25 3.57
C SER A 12 -1.65 -2.65 2.33
N ASN A 13 -0.47 -3.19 2.00
CA ASN A 13 0.28 -2.89 0.79
C ASN A 13 0.42 -4.16 -0.06
N VAL A 14 0.79 -4.01 -1.33
CA VAL A 14 1.24 -5.12 -2.17
C VAL A 14 2.75 -5.01 -2.30
N GLY A 15 3.47 -5.84 -1.55
CA GLY A 15 4.90 -5.63 -1.32
C GLY A 15 5.13 -4.28 -0.63
N SER A 16 6.05 -3.49 -1.16
CA SER A 16 6.31 -2.12 -0.72
C SER A 16 5.30 -1.09 -1.27
N ARG A 17 4.47 -1.46 -2.27
CA ARG A 17 3.62 -0.53 -3.01
C ARG A 17 2.38 -0.16 -2.20
N ALA A 18 2.14 1.14 -2.09
CA ALA A 18 0.93 1.67 -1.50
C ALA A 18 -0.28 1.30 -2.37
N MET A 19 -1.40 0.99 -1.71
CA MET A 19 -2.66 0.69 -2.36
C MET A 19 -3.59 1.90 -2.28
N PHE A 20 -4.27 2.18 -3.37
CA PHE A 20 -5.22 3.28 -3.50
C PHE A 20 -6.58 2.77 -3.94
N TRP A 21 -7.63 3.51 -3.61
CA TRP A 21 -8.95 3.29 -4.18
C TRP A 21 -8.88 3.37 -5.71
N ARG A 22 -9.43 2.37 -6.38
CA ARG A 22 -9.46 2.28 -7.85
C ARG A 22 -10.75 2.86 -8.39
N ASN A 23 -10.67 3.57 -9.52
CA ASN A 23 -11.86 4.01 -10.24
C ASN A 23 -12.71 2.79 -10.67
N GLY A 24 -14.00 2.81 -10.34
CA GLY A 24 -14.90 1.67 -10.57
C GLY A 24 -14.89 0.61 -9.45
N GLY A 25 -14.16 0.85 -8.36
CA GLY A 25 -14.18 0.03 -7.15
C GLY A 25 -12.95 -0.88 -6.98
N GLY A 26 -12.72 -1.30 -5.75
CA GLY A 26 -11.56 -2.10 -5.34
C GLY A 26 -10.32 -1.23 -5.09
N TYR A 27 -9.15 -1.86 -5.15
CA TYR A 27 -7.86 -1.22 -4.85
C TYR A 27 -6.86 -1.44 -5.99
N THR A 28 -5.93 -0.50 -6.15
CA THR A 28 -4.85 -0.58 -7.14
C THR A 28 -3.57 0.06 -6.61
N SER A 29 -2.41 -0.46 -7.03
CA SER A 29 -1.11 0.20 -6.86
C SER A 29 -0.76 1.12 -8.04
N ASN A 30 -1.50 1.01 -9.16
CA ASN A 30 -1.29 1.84 -10.35
C ASN A 30 -1.94 3.22 -10.18
N LEU A 31 -1.13 4.28 -10.12
CA LEU A 31 -1.61 5.66 -9.97
C LEU A 31 -2.41 6.18 -11.18
N GLU A 32 -2.35 5.53 -12.34
CA GLU A 32 -3.20 5.87 -13.49
C GLU A 32 -4.63 5.36 -13.33
N GLU A 33 -4.83 4.33 -12.53
CA GLU A 33 -6.14 3.72 -12.27
C GLU A 33 -6.74 4.16 -10.94
N ALA A 34 -5.95 4.84 -10.11
CA ALA A 34 -6.39 5.35 -8.82
C ALA A 34 -7.46 6.44 -9.00
N GLU A 35 -8.54 6.33 -8.23
CA GLU A 35 -9.64 7.29 -8.25
C GLU A 35 -9.21 8.62 -7.63
N GLN A 36 -9.56 9.72 -8.29
CA GLN A 36 -9.26 11.07 -7.84
C GLN A 36 -10.52 11.71 -7.26
N PHE A 37 -10.45 12.06 -5.99
CA PHE A 37 -11.55 12.63 -5.21
C PHE A 37 -11.36 14.13 -5.02
N THR A 38 -12.46 14.87 -4.90
CA THR A 38 -12.41 16.20 -4.27
C THR A 38 -12.12 16.06 -2.79
N TRP A 39 -11.68 17.15 -2.15
CA TRP A 39 -11.43 17.15 -0.71
C TRP A 39 -12.66 16.72 0.09
N GLU A 40 -13.85 17.20 -0.26
CA GLU A 40 -15.10 16.89 0.44
C GLU A 40 -15.43 15.40 0.40
N HIS A 41 -15.27 14.76 -0.76
CA HIS A 41 -15.50 13.33 -0.93
C HIS A 41 -14.43 12.51 -0.19
N ALA A 42 -13.16 12.90 -0.31
CA ALA A 42 -12.06 12.23 0.36
C ALA A 42 -12.22 12.29 1.89
N LEU A 43 -12.65 13.43 2.42
CA LEU A 43 -12.93 13.64 3.83
C LEU A 43 -14.09 12.77 4.31
N LYS A 44 -15.19 12.75 3.56
CA LYS A 44 -16.35 11.91 3.88
C LYS A 44 -15.97 10.43 3.94
N GLN A 45 -15.12 9.97 3.03
CA GLN A 45 -14.64 8.58 3.03
C GLN A 45 -13.72 8.32 4.24
N TYR A 46 -12.79 9.22 4.55
CA TYR A 46 -11.94 9.15 5.74
C TYR A 46 -12.77 9.10 7.04
N GLU A 47 -13.85 9.88 7.15
CA GLU A 47 -14.76 9.86 8.31
C GLU A 47 -15.51 8.53 8.45
N CYS A 48 -15.89 7.91 7.33
CA CYS A 48 -16.47 6.57 7.31
C CYS A 48 -15.43 5.50 7.68
N ARG A 49 -14.17 5.71 7.30
CA ARG A 49 -13.08 4.76 7.52
C ARG A 49 -11.73 5.45 7.64
N GLU A 50 -11.23 5.55 8.86
CA GLU A 50 -10.00 6.29 9.21
C GLU A 50 -8.71 5.76 8.57
N THR A 51 -8.76 4.58 7.94
CA THR A 51 -7.64 3.98 7.22
C THR A 51 -7.58 4.38 5.75
N ASP A 52 -8.63 5.03 5.21
CA ASP A 52 -8.63 5.58 3.86
C ASP A 52 -8.03 6.99 3.91
N LEU A 53 -6.71 7.09 3.78
CA LEU A 53 -5.96 8.32 4.00
C LEU A 53 -5.95 9.21 2.75
N PRO A 54 -6.51 10.43 2.81
CA PRO A 54 -6.48 11.35 1.68
C PRO A 54 -5.10 11.96 1.48
N LEU A 55 -4.53 11.75 0.29
CA LEU A 55 -3.24 12.30 -0.12
C LEU A 55 -3.42 13.18 -1.36
N PRO A 56 -2.87 14.42 -1.38
CA PRO A 56 -2.88 15.22 -2.59
C PRO A 56 -2.27 14.46 -3.78
N VAL A 57 -2.92 14.54 -4.94
CA VAL A 57 -2.46 13.87 -6.17
C VAL A 57 -1.08 14.38 -6.58
N SER A 58 -0.84 15.69 -6.47
CA SER A 58 0.44 16.33 -6.79
C SER A 58 1.58 15.80 -5.91
N TYR A 59 1.37 15.75 -4.59
CA TYR A 59 2.32 15.18 -3.64
C TYR A 59 2.62 13.71 -3.94
N THR A 60 1.57 12.91 -4.16
CA THR A 60 1.70 11.46 -4.39
C THR A 60 2.45 11.16 -5.68
N ARG A 61 2.13 11.86 -6.77
CA ARG A 61 2.82 11.70 -8.06
C ARG A 61 4.27 12.18 -8.01
N ALA A 62 4.60 13.15 -7.17
CA ALA A 62 6.00 13.56 -6.99
C ALA A 62 6.87 12.49 -6.33
N GLN A 63 6.27 11.49 -5.68
CA GLN A 63 6.95 10.34 -5.09
C GLN A 63 6.88 9.08 -5.97
N SER A 64 6.34 9.17 -7.19
CA SER A 64 6.10 7.99 -8.02
C SER A 64 7.39 7.42 -8.58
N GLU A 65 7.44 6.09 -8.60
CA GLU A 65 8.46 5.27 -9.26
C GLU A 65 7.81 4.50 -10.40
N THR A 66 8.64 3.88 -11.25
CA THR A 66 8.14 3.09 -12.37
C THR A 66 8.15 1.61 -12.01
N GLY A 67 6.97 1.04 -11.77
CA GLY A 67 6.78 -0.38 -11.43
C GLY A 67 6.33 -1.22 -12.63
N VAL A 68 6.58 -2.53 -12.58
CA VAL A 68 6.20 -3.46 -13.66
C VAL A 68 5.60 -4.74 -13.08
N ASP A 69 4.30 -4.92 -13.31
CA ASP A 69 3.53 -6.01 -12.71
C ASP A 69 3.82 -7.32 -13.43
N CYS A 70 4.34 -8.32 -12.71
CA CYS A 70 4.65 -9.61 -13.29
C CYS A 70 3.38 -10.35 -13.79
N GLN A 71 2.19 -10.01 -13.27
CA GLN A 71 0.92 -10.64 -13.67
C GLN A 71 0.50 -10.29 -15.10
N TYR A 72 1.03 -9.21 -15.67
CA TYR A 72 0.75 -8.76 -17.04
C TYR A 72 1.87 -9.07 -18.03
N LEU A 73 2.88 -9.84 -17.60
CA LEU A 73 3.98 -10.26 -18.45
C LEU A 73 3.81 -11.71 -18.88
N THR A 74 4.14 -12.00 -20.14
CA THR A 74 4.23 -13.37 -20.63
C THR A 74 5.52 -13.56 -21.42
N ARG A 75 6.15 -14.74 -21.25
CA ARG A 75 7.43 -15.05 -21.90
C ARG A 75 7.30 -15.12 -23.42
N SER A 76 6.24 -15.77 -23.90
CA SER A 76 5.98 -15.91 -25.33
C SER A 76 5.78 -14.56 -26.05
N GLU A 77 5.12 -13.60 -25.41
CA GLU A 77 5.01 -12.25 -25.98
C GLU A 77 6.36 -11.52 -25.97
N ALA A 78 7.14 -11.64 -24.89
CA ALA A 78 8.45 -11.02 -24.80
C ALA A 78 9.43 -11.59 -25.85
N GLU A 79 9.40 -12.89 -26.11
CA GLU A 79 10.25 -13.57 -27.11
C GLU A 79 9.93 -13.15 -28.54
N THR A 80 8.64 -12.91 -28.83
CA THR A 80 8.18 -12.48 -30.16
C THR A 80 8.18 -10.96 -30.35
N TYR A 81 8.46 -10.20 -29.29
CA TYR A 81 8.53 -8.75 -29.32
C TYR A 81 9.69 -8.27 -30.21
N ARG A 82 9.39 -7.34 -31.13
CA ARG A 82 10.41 -6.75 -32.01
C ARG A 82 11.31 -5.81 -31.20
N ASN A 83 12.44 -6.33 -30.72
CA ASN A 83 13.40 -5.54 -29.94
C ASN A 83 14.30 -4.68 -30.84
N THR A 84 13.83 -3.51 -31.25
CA THR A 84 14.54 -2.61 -32.17
C THR A 84 15.77 -1.93 -31.55
N ASP A 85 15.79 -1.71 -30.24
CA ASP A 85 16.91 -1.07 -29.55
C ASP A 85 17.99 -2.06 -29.10
N GLY A 86 17.71 -3.37 -29.17
CA GLY A 86 18.64 -4.44 -28.83
C GLY A 86 19.04 -4.50 -27.36
N ARG A 87 18.32 -3.79 -26.47
CA ARG A 87 18.61 -3.72 -25.03
C ARG A 87 17.61 -4.55 -24.24
N PHE A 88 18.04 -4.97 -23.06
CA PHE A 88 17.24 -5.81 -22.18
C PHE A 88 17.34 -5.35 -20.74
N TYR A 89 16.21 -5.21 -20.06
CA TYR A 89 16.20 -5.20 -18.61
C TYR A 89 16.53 -6.59 -18.08
N VAL A 90 17.25 -6.63 -16.95
CA VAL A 90 17.68 -7.86 -16.29
C VAL A 90 16.92 -7.96 -14.97
N SER A 91 16.07 -8.98 -14.80
CA SER A 91 15.32 -9.22 -13.56
C SER A 91 15.84 -10.43 -12.80
N TYR A 92 15.71 -10.39 -11.48
CA TYR A 92 15.93 -11.57 -10.64
C TYR A 92 14.85 -12.61 -10.93
N ALA A 93 15.26 -13.85 -11.21
CA ALA A 93 14.32 -14.92 -11.48
C ALA A 93 13.59 -15.31 -10.19
N ARG A 94 12.26 -15.31 -10.24
CA ARG A 94 11.38 -15.68 -9.12
C ARG A 94 11.53 -14.82 -7.86
N ASP A 95 11.86 -13.54 -8.04
CA ASP A 95 11.89 -12.55 -6.97
C ASP A 95 10.99 -11.36 -7.31
N TRP A 96 10.23 -10.89 -6.33
CA TRP A 96 9.18 -9.89 -6.53
C TRP A 96 9.02 -8.98 -5.32
N ASP A 97 8.77 -7.70 -5.58
CA ASP A 97 8.28 -6.76 -4.59
C ASP A 97 6.75 -6.68 -4.69
N GLY A 98 6.08 -7.59 -3.96
CA GLY A 98 4.66 -7.82 -4.15
C GLY A 98 4.39 -8.43 -5.52
N ASN A 99 3.78 -7.64 -6.41
CA ASN A 99 3.54 -8.03 -7.80
C ASN A 99 4.63 -7.54 -8.76
N ASP A 100 5.48 -6.61 -8.33
CA ASP A 100 6.45 -6.01 -9.25
C ASP A 100 7.70 -6.88 -9.41
N LEU A 101 8.23 -6.92 -10.63
CA LEU A 101 9.55 -7.51 -10.87
C LEU A 101 10.64 -6.75 -10.10
N VAL A 102 11.60 -7.50 -9.57
CA VAL A 102 12.84 -6.95 -9.02
C VAL A 102 13.94 -7.01 -10.09
N TRP A 103 14.52 -5.85 -10.37
CA TRP A 103 15.55 -5.64 -11.37
C TRP A 103 16.95 -5.70 -10.76
N LEU A 104 17.92 -6.11 -11.58
CA LEU A 104 19.32 -5.83 -11.30
C LEU A 104 19.57 -4.33 -11.54
N GLY A 105 19.78 -3.58 -10.47
CA GLY A 105 20.13 -2.16 -10.54
C GLY A 105 21.64 -1.93 -10.51
N GLY A 106 22.04 -0.70 -10.81
CA GLY A 106 23.46 -0.31 -10.82
C GLY A 106 24.16 -0.40 -9.46
N SER A 107 23.40 -0.32 -8.36
CA SER A 107 23.89 -0.34 -6.97
C SER A 107 23.34 -1.50 -6.14
N GLY A 108 22.51 -2.37 -6.72
CA GLY A 108 21.82 -3.46 -6.03
C GLY A 108 20.44 -3.76 -6.63
N PRO A 109 19.67 -4.70 -6.05
CA PRO A 109 18.31 -4.99 -6.46
C PRO A 109 17.39 -3.76 -6.32
N THR A 110 16.50 -3.54 -7.29
CA THR A 110 15.52 -2.45 -7.27
C THR A 110 14.21 -2.87 -7.92
N ALA A 111 13.08 -2.45 -7.36
CA ALA A 111 11.77 -2.60 -8.00
C ALA A 111 11.37 -1.36 -8.82
N ASP A 112 12.15 -0.28 -8.75
CA ASP A 112 12.01 0.89 -9.63
C ASP A 112 12.77 0.65 -10.94
N LEU A 113 12.04 0.65 -12.05
CA LEU A 113 12.56 0.40 -13.39
C LEU A 113 13.62 1.44 -13.79
N GLU A 114 13.53 2.69 -13.31
CA GLU A 114 14.51 3.73 -13.63
C GLU A 114 15.91 3.41 -13.05
N GLY A 115 15.96 2.67 -11.94
CA GLY A 115 17.21 2.21 -11.35
C GLY A 115 17.80 0.94 -11.99
N ALA A 116 17.07 0.30 -12.91
CA ALA A 116 17.46 -0.96 -13.52
C ALA A 116 18.54 -0.80 -14.59
N ILE A 117 19.48 -1.75 -14.65
CA ILE A 117 20.42 -1.81 -15.78
C ILE A 117 19.71 -2.33 -17.03
N HIS A 118 20.14 -1.84 -18.19
CA HIS A 118 19.62 -2.28 -19.49
C HIS A 118 20.75 -2.51 -20.51
N PRO A 119 21.61 -3.53 -20.31
CA PRO A 119 22.72 -3.84 -21.21
C PRO A 119 22.26 -4.17 -22.64
N GLY A 120 23.17 -3.99 -23.59
CA GLY A 120 22.97 -4.45 -24.97
C GLY A 120 22.97 -5.99 -25.06
N GLY A 121 22.40 -6.53 -26.13
CA GLY A 121 22.11 -7.96 -26.25
C GLY A 121 23.29 -8.93 -26.03
N GLU A 122 24.51 -8.57 -26.42
CA GLU A 122 25.68 -9.44 -26.17
C GLU A 122 26.03 -9.53 -24.68
N ASP A 123 26.05 -8.39 -23.99
CA ASP A 123 26.32 -8.32 -22.55
C ASP A 123 25.15 -8.90 -21.74
N ALA A 124 23.91 -8.68 -22.19
CA ALA A 124 22.70 -9.20 -21.56
C ALA A 124 22.73 -10.74 -21.44
N ARG A 125 23.20 -11.45 -22.47
CA ARG A 125 23.28 -12.93 -22.48
C ARG A 125 24.14 -13.49 -21.36
N ARG A 126 25.12 -12.74 -20.85
CA ARG A 126 25.94 -13.17 -19.71
C ARG A 126 25.10 -13.32 -18.44
N TYR A 127 24.13 -12.44 -18.22
CA TYR A 127 23.24 -12.50 -17.06
C TYR A 127 22.27 -13.67 -17.16
N GLN A 128 21.81 -14.02 -18.36
CA GLN A 128 20.96 -15.20 -18.55
C GLN A 128 21.67 -16.49 -18.09
N SER A 129 22.97 -16.63 -18.39
CA SER A 129 23.75 -17.78 -17.92
C SER A 129 23.96 -17.82 -16.39
N GLN A 130 23.77 -16.68 -15.72
CA GLN A 130 23.85 -16.54 -14.26
C GLN A 130 22.49 -16.76 -13.57
N GLY A 131 21.44 -17.10 -14.32
CA GLY A 131 20.10 -17.37 -13.80
C GLY A 131 19.20 -16.13 -13.70
N PHE A 132 19.56 -15.01 -14.32
CA PHE A 132 18.67 -13.86 -14.46
C PHE A 132 17.75 -14.00 -15.67
N ASP A 133 16.63 -13.30 -15.60
CA ASP A 133 15.67 -13.21 -16.68
C ASP A 133 15.90 -11.94 -17.51
N LEU A 134 15.80 -12.07 -18.83
CA LEU A 134 15.96 -10.95 -19.77
C LEU A 134 14.61 -10.54 -20.34
N TRP A 135 14.40 -9.22 -20.42
CA TRP A 135 13.17 -8.65 -20.97
C TRP A 135 13.48 -7.51 -21.94
N PRO A 136 12.96 -7.53 -23.19
CA PRO A 136 13.17 -6.43 -24.13
C PRO A 136 12.71 -5.10 -23.53
N CYS A 137 13.52 -4.04 -23.66
CA CYS A 137 13.22 -2.76 -23.02
C CYS A 137 11.88 -2.17 -23.49
N GLY A 138 11.58 -2.24 -24.79
CA GLY A 138 10.30 -1.76 -25.33
C GLY A 138 9.08 -2.56 -24.84
N TYR A 139 9.24 -3.87 -24.61
CA TYR A 139 8.17 -4.73 -24.08
C TYR A 139 7.79 -4.32 -22.66
N ILE A 140 8.80 -4.08 -21.83
CA ILE A 140 8.65 -3.66 -20.43
C ILE A 140 8.14 -2.23 -20.33
N ALA A 141 8.68 -1.29 -21.10
CA ALA A 141 8.25 0.10 -21.07
C ALA A 141 6.74 0.22 -21.36
N ALA A 142 6.23 -0.53 -22.34
CA ALA A 142 4.81 -0.55 -22.69
C ALA A 142 3.88 -1.16 -21.63
N ARG A 143 4.43 -1.83 -20.62
CA ARG A 143 3.70 -2.48 -19.51
C ARG A 143 4.10 -1.94 -18.14
N SER A 144 4.90 -0.88 -18.13
CA SER A 144 5.26 -0.17 -16.92
C SER A 144 4.11 0.72 -16.46
N ARG A 145 4.05 1.00 -15.16
CA ARG A 145 3.01 1.85 -14.58
C ARG A 145 3.58 2.68 -13.42
N PRO A 146 3.05 3.89 -13.17
CA PRO A 146 3.45 4.68 -12.03
C PRO A 146 2.90 4.06 -10.74
N VAL A 147 3.79 3.84 -9.78
CA VAL A 147 3.48 3.28 -8.45
C VAL A 147 4.15 4.13 -7.37
N VAL A 148 3.79 3.95 -6.10
CA VAL A 148 4.47 4.64 -4.98
C VAL A 148 4.78 3.65 -3.87
N ARG A 149 5.98 3.74 -3.29
CA ARG A 149 6.30 3.00 -2.07
C ARG A 149 5.57 3.62 -0.88
N ALA A 150 4.87 2.80 -0.10
CA ALA A 150 4.14 3.27 1.08
C ALA A 150 5.05 3.97 2.09
N SER A 151 6.32 3.57 2.18
CA SER A 151 7.33 4.19 3.06
C SER A 151 7.69 5.64 2.68
N LEU A 152 7.42 6.06 1.45
CA LEU A 152 7.68 7.44 0.99
C LEU A 152 6.48 8.38 1.26
N LEU A 153 5.33 7.83 1.65
CA LEU A 153 4.13 8.60 1.89
C LEU A 153 4.06 9.07 3.35
N ASP A 154 4.45 10.32 3.59
CA ASP A 154 4.16 11.00 4.85
C ASP A 154 2.87 11.80 4.73
N HIS A 155 1.77 11.15 5.09
CA HIS A 155 0.44 11.74 5.08
C HIS A 155 0.32 13.02 5.92
N LYS A 156 1.02 13.11 7.06
CA LYS A 156 0.97 14.31 7.92
C LYS A 156 1.69 15.47 7.24
N GLN A 157 2.84 15.21 6.64
CA GLN A 157 3.58 16.20 5.87
C GLN A 157 2.77 16.68 4.66
N ALA A 158 2.17 15.74 3.92
CA ALA A 158 1.37 16.02 2.73
C ALA A 158 0.20 16.97 3.04
N LEU A 159 -0.58 16.66 4.07
CA LEU A 159 -1.70 17.52 4.49
C LEU A 159 -1.23 18.89 4.98
N ARG A 160 -0.13 18.94 5.75
CA ARG A 160 0.43 20.21 6.24
C ARG A 160 0.88 21.10 5.09
N ALA A 161 1.54 20.53 4.07
CA ALA A 161 1.99 21.25 2.90
C ALA A 161 0.81 21.82 2.09
N ALA A 162 -0.31 21.10 2.03
CA ALA A 162 -1.55 21.55 1.41
C ALA A 162 -2.38 22.51 2.30
N GLY A 163 -1.94 22.80 3.54
CA GLY A 163 -2.70 23.63 4.49
C GLY A 163 -3.98 22.97 5.02
N LEU A 164 -4.09 21.65 4.92
CA LEU A 164 -5.28 20.87 5.29
C LEU A 164 -5.15 20.26 6.68
N ARG A 165 -6.32 19.98 7.29
CA ARG A 165 -6.42 19.29 8.57
C ARG A 165 -7.57 18.30 8.54
N LEU A 166 -7.30 17.09 9.00
CA LEU A 166 -8.35 16.08 9.16
C LEU A 166 -9.16 16.31 10.44
N PRO A 167 -10.46 16.02 10.42
CA PRO A 167 -11.30 16.04 11.59
C PRO A 167 -10.85 14.94 12.57
N LYS A 168 -11.03 15.22 13.86
CA LYS A 168 -10.84 14.20 14.88
C LYS A 168 -12.04 13.26 14.85
N ILE A 169 -11.84 12.04 14.37
CA ILE A 169 -12.89 11.02 14.33
C ILE A 169 -13.28 10.65 15.77
N LYS A 170 -14.59 10.76 16.06
CA LYS A 170 -15.14 10.35 17.34
C LYS A 170 -15.34 8.84 17.32
N VAL A 171 -14.33 8.10 17.77
CA VAL A 171 -14.47 6.65 17.96
C VAL A 171 -15.54 6.41 19.03
N GLN A 172 -16.69 5.85 18.62
CA GLN A 172 -17.67 5.34 19.56
C GLN A 172 -17.03 4.15 20.27
N ARG A 173 -16.55 4.37 21.49
CA ARG A 173 -16.09 3.28 22.35
C ARG A 173 -17.30 2.45 22.74
N THR A 174 -17.55 1.39 21.97
CA THR A 174 -18.43 0.31 22.43
C THR A 174 -17.79 -0.23 23.70
N ARG A 175 -18.43 -0.02 24.85
CA ARG A 175 -17.97 -0.64 26.10
C ARG A 175 -18.10 -2.15 25.89
N THR A 176 -16.99 -2.83 25.65
CA THR A 176 -16.97 -4.29 25.62
C THR A 176 -17.20 -4.76 27.05
N TYR A 177 -18.43 -5.19 27.34
CA TYR A 177 -18.79 -5.83 28.62
C TYR A 177 -18.19 -7.23 28.75
N SER A 178 -17.37 -7.70 27.80
CA SER A 178 -16.71 -9.01 27.82
C SER A 178 -15.78 -9.22 29.02
N ASN A 179 -15.31 -8.12 29.63
CA ASN A 179 -14.46 -8.15 30.82
C ASN A 179 -15.22 -7.66 32.08
N LEU A 180 -16.55 -7.63 32.02
CA LEU A 180 -17.38 -7.28 33.15
C LEU A 180 -18.03 -8.56 33.69
N THR A 181 -17.69 -8.90 34.92
CA THR A 181 -18.26 -10.05 35.65
C THR A 181 -19.46 -9.56 36.45
N ASN A 182 -20.57 -10.30 36.49
CA ASN A 182 -21.70 -9.92 37.32
C ASN A 182 -21.43 -10.26 38.79
N CYS A 183 -21.81 -9.38 39.69
CA CYS A 183 -21.84 -9.68 41.12
C CYS A 183 -22.82 -10.84 41.40
N GLU A 184 -22.40 -11.86 42.12
CA GLU A 184 -23.23 -13.02 42.46
C GLU A 184 -24.42 -12.65 43.35
N GLY A 185 -24.28 -11.61 44.19
CA GLY A 185 -25.35 -11.18 45.10
C GLY A 185 -26.42 -10.30 44.45
N CYS A 186 -26.03 -9.33 43.63
CA CYS A 186 -26.97 -8.32 43.08
C CYS A 186 -26.99 -8.20 41.56
N GLY A 187 -26.21 -9.01 40.83
CA GLY A 187 -26.17 -9.03 39.36
C GLY A 187 -25.49 -7.81 38.72
N ARG A 188 -24.98 -6.85 39.50
CA ARG A 188 -24.33 -5.64 38.98
C ARG A 188 -23.00 -6.00 38.31
N PHE A 189 -22.73 -5.39 37.15
CA PHE A 189 -21.44 -5.53 36.48
C PHE A 189 -20.29 -4.97 37.32
N LEU A 190 -19.27 -5.80 37.53
CA LEU A 190 -18.01 -5.52 38.19
C LEU A 190 -16.89 -5.51 37.15
N SER A 191 -15.96 -4.57 37.26
CA SER A 191 -14.69 -4.63 36.54
C SER A 191 -13.78 -5.74 37.09
N ASP A 192 -12.78 -6.18 36.32
CA ASP A 192 -11.79 -7.18 36.77
C ASP A 192 -11.12 -6.80 38.10
N ARG A 193 -10.88 -5.50 38.35
CA ARG A 193 -10.33 -5.02 39.63
C ARG A 193 -11.31 -5.16 40.80
N GLN A 194 -12.61 -5.06 40.53
CA GLN A 194 -13.67 -5.17 41.54
C GLN A 194 -14.03 -6.62 41.85
N ARG A 195 -13.70 -7.56 40.95
CA ARG A 195 -13.97 -9.00 41.15
C ARG A 195 -13.30 -9.55 42.43
N PHE A 196 -12.09 -9.10 42.75
CA PHE A 196 -11.33 -9.58 43.91
C PHE A 196 -11.67 -8.87 45.23
N ASN A 197 -12.70 -8.02 45.23
CA ASN A 197 -13.14 -7.27 46.40
C ASN A 197 -14.63 -7.49 46.62
N ASP A 198 -15.13 -7.12 47.81
CA ASP A 198 -16.55 -7.11 48.09
C ASP A 198 -17.29 -6.14 47.16
N CYS A 199 -18.48 -6.56 46.73
CA CYS A 199 -19.30 -5.76 45.85
C CYS A 199 -19.63 -4.42 46.53
N PRO A 200 -19.28 -3.27 45.93
CA PRO A 200 -19.55 -1.96 46.55
C PRO A 200 -21.04 -1.63 46.66
N ASN A 201 -21.92 -2.45 46.05
CA ASN A 201 -23.36 -2.25 46.07
C ASN A 201 -24.06 -3.11 47.13
N CYS A 202 -23.68 -4.38 47.28
CA CYS A 202 -24.37 -5.31 48.19
C CYS A 202 -23.45 -6.01 49.19
N GLY A 203 -22.14 -5.76 49.15
CA GLY A 203 -21.14 -6.38 50.03
C GLY A 203 -20.82 -7.84 49.74
N ALA A 204 -21.42 -8.47 48.71
CA ALA A 204 -21.12 -9.85 48.36
C ALA A 204 -19.68 -9.99 47.83
N SER A 205 -18.93 -10.97 48.35
CA SER A 205 -17.62 -11.34 47.81
C SER A 205 -17.80 -12.07 46.46
N ASN A 206 -16.95 -11.73 45.48
CA ASN A 206 -16.94 -12.34 44.15
C ASN A 206 -15.57 -12.97 43.81
N ALA A 207 -14.75 -13.20 44.85
CA ALA A 207 -13.50 -13.92 44.74
C ALA A 207 -13.80 -15.42 44.45
N PRO A 208 -13.03 -16.07 43.56
CA PRO A 208 -13.20 -17.50 43.27
C PRO A 208 -12.94 -18.40 44.48
#